data_AF-A0A532E2V1-F1
#
_entry.id   AF-A0A532E2V1-F1
#
_cell.length_a   1.000
_cell.length_b   1.000
_cell.length_c   1.000
_cell.angle_alpha   90.00
_cell.angle_beta   90.00
_cell.angle_gamma   90.00
#
_symmetry.space_group_name_H-M   'P 1'
#
loop_
_entity.id
_entity.type
_entity.pdbx_description
1 polymer ?
#
loop_
_entity_poly.entity_id
_entity_poly.type
_entity_poly.pdbx_seq_one_letter_code
_entity_poly.pdbx_strand_id
1 'polypeptide(L)'
;MESHATESASVVSIRRSRACDFCAHPDSTTTYPCRDFSLTTAASVKSGEETLSSHGGVLHVDPDQVDRSRFPVVVYRGGWAACALCRVLIEASRIEDLTQRIIEEIRRQSPSTRLTLDDIRLMLLLFWEHRLKAAA
;
A
#
# COMPACT_ATOMS: atom_id res chain seq x y z
N MET A 1 37.50 -30.80 30.96
CA MET A 1 36.34 -29.98 31.36
C MET A 1 36.38 -28.73 30.51
N GLU A 2 35.78 -28.74 29.33
CA GLU A 2 35.57 -27.53 28.55
C GLU A 2 34.13 -27.57 28.03
N SER A 3 33.32 -26.74 28.66
CA SER A 3 31.89 -26.59 28.41
C SER A 3 31.70 -25.71 27.17
N HIS A 4 31.22 -26.28 26.08
CA HIS A 4 30.73 -25.51 24.94
C HIS A 4 29.32 -25.02 25.26
N ALA A 5 29.21 -23.74 25.63
CA ALA A 5 27.94 -23.04 25.72
C ALA A 5 27.46 -22.69 24.31
N THR A 6 26.31 -23.24 23.95
CA THR A 6 25.58 -22.95 22.71
C THR A 6 24.90 -21.59 22.86
N GLU A 7 25.53 -20.52 22.36
CA GLU A 7 24.90 -19.21 22.30
C GLU A 7 23.97 -19.17 21.08
N SER A 8 22.68 -19.41 21.33
CA SER A 8 21.60 -19.21 20.36
C SER A 8 21.53 -17.72 20.00
N ALA A 9 22.12 -17.36 18.87
CA ALA A 9 21.90 -16.07 18.25
C ALA A 9 20.43 -15.99 17.81
N SER A 10 19.58 -15.42 18.67
CA SER A 10 18.28 -14.89 18.28
C SER A 10 18.51 -13.83 17.21
N VAL A 11 18.31 -14.22 15.94
CA VAL A 11 18.17 -13.27 14.83
C VAL A 11 16.85 -12.54 15.07
N VAL A 12 16.89 -11.50 15.91
CA VAL A 12 15.86 -10.47 15.95
C VAL A 12 16.01 -9.72 14.63
N SER A 13 15.34 -10.25 13.61
CA SER A 13 15.15 -9.55 12.35
C SER A 13 14.28 -8.33 12.69
N ILE A 14 14.94 -7.20 12.95
CA ILE A 14 14.30 -5.89 13.07
C ILE A 14 13.72 -5.63 11.68
N ARG A 15 12.51 -6.14 11.42
CA ARG A 15 11.70 -5.70 10.29
C ARG A 15 11.54 -4.21 10.52
N ARG A 16 12.15 -3.39 9.66
CA ARG A 16 11.76 -1.98 9.50
C ARG A 16 10.24 -2.00 9.43
N SER A 17 9.56 -1.51 10.47
CA SER A 17 8.12 -1.57 10.51
C SER A 17 7.65 -0.73 9.32
N ARG A 18 7.12 -1.40 8.30
CA ARG A 18 6.52 -0.68 7.17
C ARG A 18 5.28 -0.02 7.77
N ALA A 19 5.07 1.26 7.53
CA ALA A 19 3.81 1.87 7.90
C ALA A 19 2.67 1.11 7.21
N CYS A 20 1.50 1.10 7.83
CA CYS A 20 0.28 0.59 7.23
C CYS A 20 -0.04 1.43 5.99
N ASP A 21 -0.16 0.80 4.82
CA ASP A 21 -0.47 1.49 3.55
C ASP A 21 -1.88 2.10 3.54
N PHE A 22 -2.73 1.70 4.48
CA PHE A 22 -4.11 2.19 4.60
C PHE A 22 -4.21 3.41 5.52
N CYS A 23 -3.71 3.29 6.76
CA CYS A 23 -3.92 4.31 7.80
C CYS A 23 -2.62 4.94 8.31
N ALA A 24 -1.49 4.69 7.63
CA ALA A 24 -0.15 5.18 7.97
C ALA A 24 0.36 4.82 9.39
N HIS A 25 -0.33 3.92 10.12
CA HIS A 25 0.11 3.45 11.43
C HIS A 25 1.48 2.76 11.32
N PRO A 26 2.46 3.07 12.19
CA PRO A 26 3.85 2.64 12.01
C PRO A 26 4.05 1.12 12.07
N ASP A 27 3.13 0.40 12.71
CA ASP A 27 3.22 -1.04 12.93
C ASP A 27 2.32 -1.84 11.99
N SER A 28 2.79 -2.11 10.77
CA SER A 28 2.16 -3.15 9.95
C SER A 28 2.54 -4.56 10.44
N THR A 29 1.54 -5.43 10.48
CA THR A 29 1.68 -6.81 10.97
C THR A 29 1.39 -7.83 9.87
N THR A 30 0.88 -7.40 8.72
CA THR A 30 0.42 -8.29 7.66
C THR A 30 0.70 -7.66 6.30
N THR A 31 1.08 -8.50 5.33
CA THR A 31 1.33 -8.09 3.95
C THR A 31 0.39 -8.88 3.04
N TYR A 32 -0.32 -8.17 2.17
CA TYR A 32 -1.15 -8.71 1.11
C TYR A 32 -0.37 -8.63 -0.20
N PRO A 33 0.07 -9.75 -0.78
CA PRO A 33 0.79 -9.74 -2.05
C PRO A 33 -0.01 -9.01 -3.14
N CYS A 34 0.66 -8.16 -3.91
CA CYS A 34 0.13 -7.55 -5.12
C CYS A 34 1.23 -7.53 -6.19
N ARG A 35 0.82 -7.44 -7.47
CA ARG A 35 1.75 -7.15 -8.55
C ARG A 35 2.29 -5.73 -8.37
N ASP A 36 3.49 -5.49 -8.84
CA ASP A 36 4.08 -4.15 -8.82
C ASP A 36 3.26 -3.21 -9.70
N PHE A 37 2.97 -2.01 -9.20
CA PHE A 37 2.22 -1.00 -9.94
C PHE A 37 2.63 0.42 -9.57
N SER A 38 2.30 1.37 -10.44
CA SER A 38 2.49 2.79 -10.18
C SER A 38 1.19 3.56 -10.26
N LEU A 39 1.01 4.51 -9.35
CA LEU A 39 -0.06 5.50 -9.40
C LEU A 39 0.50 6.82 -9.90
N THR A 40 -0.05 7.28 -11.02
CA THR A 40 0.45 8.48 -11.69
C THR A 40 -0.66 9.23 -12.40
N THR A 41 -0.35 10.35 -13.05
CA THR A 41 -1.29 11.08 -13.92
C THR A 41 -0.99 10.80 -15.39
N ALA A 42 -1.95 11.07 -16.27
CA ALA A 42 -1.77 10.91 -17.72
C ALA A 42 -0.55 11.63 -18.29
N ALA A 43 -0.14 12.74 -17.68
CA ALA A 43 1.04 13.49 -18.10
C ALA A 43 2.37 12.73 -17.89
N SER A 44 2.38 11.70 -17.05
CA SER A 44 3.58 10.99 -16.61
C SER A 44 3.77 9.63 -17.29
N VAL A 45 2.79 9.19 -18.08
CA VAL A 45 2.84 7.94 -18.82
C VAL A 45 3.61 8.15 -20.12
N LYS A 46 4.53 7.25 -20.44
CA LYS A 46 5.27 7.29 -21.72
C LYS A 46 4.28 7.24 -22.88
N SER A 47 4.51 8.05 -23.91
CA SER A 47 3.61 8.16 -25.05
C SER A 47 3.44 6.80 -25.74
N GLY A 48 2.19 6.38 -25.96
CA GLY A 48 1.86 5.12 -26.64
C GLY A 48 1.67 3.91 -25.73
N GLU A 49 1.84 4.04 -24.42
CA GLU A 49 1.67 2.93 -23.48
C GLU A 49 0.19 2.71 -23.09
N GLU A 50 -0.16 1.43 -22.93
CA GLU A 50 -1.50 1.02 -22.54
C GLU A 50 -1.73 1.28 -21.04
N THR A 51 -2.83 1.95 -20.72
CA THR A 51 -3.22 2.22 -19.33
C THR A 51 -3.94 1.00 -18.76
N LEU A 52 -3.51 0.49 -17.60
CA LEU A 52 -4.14 -0.67 -16.96
C LEU A 52 -5.54 -0.32 -16.43
N SER A 53 -5.69 0.85 -15.81
CA SER A 53 -6.98 1.42 -15.40
C SER A 53 -6.87 2.92 -15.11
N SER A 54 -8.00 3.64 -15.17
CA SER A 54 -8.09 5.07 -14.87
C SER A 54 -9.24 5.35 -13.92
N HIS A 55 -8.96 6.10 -12.86
CA HIS A 55 -9.96 6.51 -11.88
C HIS A 55 -9.68 7.93 -11.40
N GLY A 56 -10.64 8.84 -11.58
CA GLY A 56 -10.50 10.21 -11.07
C GLY A 56 -9.30 10.99 -11.62
N GLY A 57 -8.76 10.62 -12.79
CA GLY A 57 -7.56 11.23 -13.37
C GLY A 57 -6.22 10.63 -12.90
N VAL A 58 -6.26 9.65 -12.00
CA VAL A 58 -5.11 8.81 -11.63
C VAL A 58 -5.10 7.59 -12.53
N LEU A 59 -3.95 7.34 -13.14
CA LEU A 59 -3.67 6.19 -13.97
C LEU A 59 -2.90 5.14 -13.18
N HIS A 60 -3.34 3.90 -13.37
CA HIS A 60 -2.65 2.71 -12.96
C HIS A 60 -1.88 2.17 -14.17
N VAL A 61 -0.56 2.07 -14.03
CA VAL A 61 0.36 1.63 -15.11
C VAL A 61 1.47 0.76 -14.55
N ASP A 62 2.10 -0.02 -15.43
CA ASP A 62 3.31 -0.76 -15.06
C ASP A 62 4.40 0.24 -14.63
N PRO A 63 5.14 -0.01 -13.52
CA PRO A 63 6.19 0.88 -13.08
C PRO A 63 7.24 1.23 -14.14
N ASP A 64 7.43 0.38 -15.15
CA ASP A 64 8.40 0.60 -16.22
C ASP A 64 7.86 1.49 -17.35
N GLN A 65 6.54 1.72 -17.39
CA GLN A 65 5.86 2.62 -18.35
C GLN A 65 5.83 4.09 -17.90
N VAL A 66 6.30 4.38 -16.69
CA VAL A 66 6.31 5.73 -16.12
C VAL A 66 7.61 6.45 -16.44
N ASP A 67 7.51 7.71 -16.89
CA ASP A 67 8.66 8.62 -16.95
C ASP A 67 8.93 9.24 -15.57
N ARG A 68 9.74 8.54 -14.76
CA ARG A 68 10.13 8.97 -13.42
C ARG A 68 11.04 10.21 -13.40
N SER A 69 11.56 10.64 -14.56
CA SER A 69 12.42 11.83 -14.64
C SER A 69 11.62 13.14 -14.60
N ARG A 70 10.33 13.07 -14.91
CA ARG A 70 9.48 14.26 -15.07
C ARG A 70 8.51 14.50 -13.92
N PHE A 71 8.05 13.46 -13.25
CA PHE A 71 7.02 13.57 -12.22
C PHE A 71 7.30 12.64 -11.02
N PRO A 72 6.97 13.08 -9.79
CA PRO A 72 6.98 12.19 -8.65
C PRO A 72 5.90 11.12 -8.86
N VAL A 73 6.30 9.85 -8.81
CA VAL A 73 5.40 8.72 -8.98
C VAL A 73 5.48 7.81 -7.77
N VAL A 74 4.31 7.40 -7.27
CA VAL A 74 4.22 6.43 -6.19
C VAL A 74 4.26 5.04 -6.80
N VAL A 75 5.32 4.30 -6.48
CA VAL A 75 5.52 2.92 -6.92
C VAL A 75 5.25 1.97 -5.76
N TYR A 76 4.30 1.08 -5.94
CA TYR A 76 3.98 0.01 -5.00
C TYR A 76 4.71 -1.25 -5.44
N ARG A 77 5.54 -1.83 -4.55
CA ARG A 77 6.34 -3.04 -4.84
C ARG A 77 6.04 -4.15 -3.84
N GLY A 78 5.60 -5.29 -4.37
CA GLY A 78 5.55 -6.57 -3.65
C GLY A 78 4.47 -6.72 -2.57
N GLY A 79 3.47 -5.83 -2.48
CA GLY A 79 2.32 -6.01 -1.60
C GLY A 79 1.89 -4.76 -0.81
N TRP A 80 0.67 -4.84 -0.29
CA TRP A 80 0.09 -3.88 0.64
C TRP A 80 0.33 -4.32 2.09
N ALA A 81 0.85 -3.45 2.93
CA ALA A 81 1.07 -3.66 4.35
C ALA A 81 -0.11 -3.13 5.17
N ALA A 82 -0.67 -3.95 6.06
CA ALA A 82 -1.73 -3.57 6.97
C ALA A 82 -1.32 -3.76 8.43
N CYS A 83 -1.72 -2.81 9.29
CA CYS A 83 -1.70 -3.01 10.74
C CYS A 83 -2.79 -4.00 11.18
N ALA A 84 -2.71 -4.48 12.42
CA ALA A 84 -3.64 -5.47 12.95
C ALA A 84 -5.11 -5.06 12.82
N LEU A 85 -5.42 -3.78 13.06
CA LEU A 85 -6.79 -3.26 12.98
C LEU A 85 -7.30 -3.18 11.53
N CYS A 86 -6.49 -2.65 10.61
CA CYS A 86 -6.86 -2.63 9.19
C CYS A 86 -7.02 -4.06 8.65
N ARG A 87 -6.14 -4.98 9.03
CA ARG A 87 -6.27 -6.41 8.69
C ARG A 87 -7.62 -6.97 9.10
N VAL A 88 -8.07 -6.76 10.34
CA VAL A 88 -9.35 -7.31 10.81
C VAL A 88 -10.51 -6.84 9.95
N LEU A 89 -10.52 -5.55 9.57
CA LEU A 89 -11.55 -4.98 8.72
C LEU A 89 -11.48 -5.53 7.29
N ILE A 90 -10.27 -5.71 6.77
CA ILE A 90 -9.96 -6.30 5.46
C ILE A 90 -10.40 -7.78 5.37
N GLU A 91 -10.14 -8.56 6.43
CA GLU A 91 -10.50 -9.98 6.49
C GLU A 91 -12.01 -10.18 6.67
N ALA A 92 -12.66 -9.25 7.36
CA ALA A 92 -14.12 -9.25 7.53
C ALA A 92 -14.89 -8.58 6.39
N SER A 93 -14.22 -8.12 5.33
CA SER A 93 -14.82 -7.38 4.20
C SER A 93 -15.64 -6.16 4.63
N ARG A 94 -15.26 -5.50 5.74
CA ARG A 94 -15.92 -4.30 6.30
C ARG A 94 -15.34 -3.04 5.67
N ILE A 95 -15.70 -2.78 4.41
CA ILE A 95 -15.10 -1.73 3.58
C ILE A 95 -15.41 -0.33 4.11
N GLU A 96 -16.65 -0.09 4.54
CA GLU A 96 -17.10 1.20 5.06
C GLU A 96 -16.35 1.56 6.34
N ASP A 97 -16.20 0.60 7.25
CA ASP A 97 -15.47 0.81 8.50
C ASP A 97 -13.97 1.03 8.26
N LEU A 98 -13.39 0.30 7.30
CA LEU A 98 -12.00 0.53 6.88
C LEU A 98 -11.83 1.94 6.31
N THR A 99 -12.75 2.38 5.46
CA THR A 99 -12.75 3.72 4.86
C THR A 99 -12.82 4.79 5.94
N GLN A 100 -13.79 4.67 6.86
CA GLN A 100 -13.98 5.62 7.96
C GLN A 100 -12.73 5.72 8.84
N ARG A 101 -12.13 4.57 9.18
CA ARG A 101 -10.89 4.51 9.95
C ARG A 101 -9.74 5.22 9.24
N ILE A 102 -9.57 5.00 7.94
CA ILE A 102 -8.51 5.65 7.15
C ILE A 102 -8.69 7.17 7.21
N ILE A 103 -9.92 7.67 7.02
CA ILE A 103 -10.24 9.11 7.10
C ILE A 103 -9.88 9.68 8.47
N GLU A 104 -10.32 9.02 9.55
CA GLU A 104 -10.06 9.47 10.92
C GLU A 104 -8.56 9.52 11.23
N GLU A 105 -7.81 8.50 10.81
CA GLU A 105 -6.37 8.43 11.03
C GLU A 105 -5.60 9.47 10.23
N ILE A 106 -5.94 9.68 8.96
CA ILE A 106 -5.32 10.71 8.12
C ILE A 106 -5.58 12.09 8.72
N ARG A 107 -6.82 12.38 9.12
CA ARG A 107 -7.18 13.66 9.76
C ARG A 107 -6.42 13.88 11.06
N ARG A 108 -6.24 12.82 11.85
CA ARG A 108 -5.50 12.87 13.12
C ARG A 108 -4.01 13.15 12.90
N GLN A 109 -3.38 12.47 11.95
CA GLN A 109 -1.93 12.56 11.71
C GLN A 109 -1.56 13.83 10.94
N SER A 110 -2.41 14.25 10.01
CA SER A 110 -2.14 15.39 9.14
C SER A 110 -3.43 16.20 8.91
N PRO A 111 -3.81 17.09 9.84
CA PRO A 111 -5.03 17.88 9.75
C PRO A 111 -5.11 18.78 8.50
N SER A 112 -3.96 19.13 7.93
CA SER A 112 -3.84 19.92 6.70
C SER A 112 -3.83 19.09 5.42
N THR A 113 -3.84 17.75 5.51
CA THR A 113 -3.79 16.88 4.35
C THR A 113 -5.07 16.98 3.54
N ARG A 114 -4.90 17.22 2.23
CA ARG A 114 -6.00 17.33 1.26
C ARG A 114 -6.31 16.01 0.57
N LEU A 115 -6.12 14.86 1.24
CA LEU A 115 -6.63 13.60 0.71
C LEU A 115 -8.15 13.70 0.67
N THR A 116 -8.69 13.57 -0.53
CA THR A 116 -10.13 13.56 -0.74
C THR A 116 -10.69 12.19 -0.41
N LEU A 117 -12.01 12.13 -0.16
CA LEU A 117 -12.70 10.85 -0.01
C LEU A 117 -12.54 9.96 -1.26
N ASP A 118 -12.42 10.59 -2.43
CA ASP A 118 -12.25 9.90 -3.70
C ASP A 118 -10.86 9.26 -3.83
N ASP A 119 -9.81 9.90 -3.28
CA ASP A 119 -8.47 9.31 -3.19
C ASP A 119 -8.47 8.03 -2.33
N ILE A 120 -9.17 8.06 -1.20
CA ILE A 120 -9.29 6.92 -0.28
C ILE A 120 -10.09 5.79 -0.93
N ARG A 121 -11.20 6.12 -1.60
CA ARG A 121 -11.99 5.14 -2.35
C ARG A 121 -11.18 4.49 -3.47
N LEU A 122 -10.42 5.30 -4.22
CA LEU A 122 -9.54 4.80 -5.26
C LEU A 122 -8.50 3.82 -4.69
N MET A 123 -7.82 4.20 -3.62
CA MET A 123 -6.86 3.34 -2.94
C MET A 123 -7.48 1.97 -2.57
N LEU A 124 -8.68 1.97 -1.98
CA LEU A 124 -9.37 0.74 -1.58
C LEU A 124 -9.85 -0.10 -2.77
N LEU A 125 -10.32 0.53 -3.84
CA LEU A 125 -10.70 -0.15 -5.09
C LEU A 125 -9.50 -0.88 -5.70
N LEU A 126 -8.36 -0.19 -5.82
CA LEU A 126 -7.11 -0.78 -6.33
C LEU A 126 -6.68 -1.96 -5.48
N PHE A 127 -6.65 -1.79 -4.15
CA PHE A 127 -6.30 -2.86 -3.24
C PHE A 127 -7.14 -4.13 -3.45
N TRP A 128 -8.46 -3.99 -3.59
CA TRP A 128 -9.35 -5.13 -3.86
C TRP A 128 -9.17 -5.75 -5.23
N GLU A 129 -9.03 -4.94 -6.27
CA GLU A 129 -8.76 -5.44 -7.61
C GLU A 129 -7.49 -6.30 -7.62
N HIS A 130 -6.41 -5.81 -6.99
CA HIS A 130 -5.14 -6.52 -6.91
C HIS A 130 -5.20 -7.76 -6.03
N ARG A 131 -5.89 -7.70 -4.87
CA ARG A 131 -6.05 -8.85 -3.98
C ARG A 131 -6.80 -9.98 -4.67
N LEU A 132 -7.89 -9.67 -5.38
CA LEU A 132 -8.68 -10.66 -6.10
C LEU A 132 -7.87 -11.30 -7.24
N LYS A 133 -7.12 -10.49 -8.00
CA LYS A 133 -6.27 -11.00 -9.09
C LYS A 133 -5.06 -11.82 -8.61
N ALA A 134 -4.57 -11.59 -7.39
CA ALA A 134 -3.48 -12.37 -6.81
C ALA A 134 -3.95 -13.72 -6.22
N ALA A 135 -5.25 -13.87 -5.96
CA ALA A 135 -5.85 -15.10 -5.42
C ALA A 135 -6.40 -16.05 -6.50
N ALA A 136 -6.45 -15.59 -7.76
CA ALA A 136 -6.89 -16.35 -8.93
C ALA A 136 -5.70 -16.94 -9.68
#